data_AF-A0A9P6DX84-F1
#
_entry.id   AF-A0A9P6DX84-F1
#
_cell.length_a   1.000
_cell.length_b   1.000
_cell.length_c   1.000
_cell.angle_alpha   90.00
_cell.angle_beta   90.00
_cell.angle_gamma   90.00
#
_symmetry.space_group_name_H-M   'P 1'
#
loop_
_entity.id
_entity.type
_entity.pdbx_description
1 polymer ?
#
loop_
_entity_poly.entity_id
_entity_poly.type
_entity_poly.pdbx_seq_one_letter_code
_entity_poly.pdbx_strand_id
1 'polypeptide(L)'
;MCTCGKKLCSLKVLCISMEQLENIVLEVCLCRTAGIQLIECGLFPCAPLCPSLAVSLDMLEFVASLFLNMAPNERAWGATVVEYLRARGHEFAMGDSFR
;
A
#
# COMPACT_ATOMS: atom_id res chain seq x y z
N MET A 1 -6.24 -16.17 -17.24
CA MET A 1 -5.96 -15.59 -18.58
C MET A 1 -7.26 -15.06 -19.16
N CYS A 2 -7.32 -13.80 -19.59
CA CYS A 2 -8.54 -13.23 -20.19
C CYS A 2 -8.66 -13.65 -21.66
N THR A 3 -9.78 -14.25 -22.05
CA THR A 3 -10.10 -14.72 -23.42
C THR A 3 -10.67 -13.63 -24.32
N CYS A 4 -10.60 -12.35 -23.91
CA CYS A 4 -11.43 -11.31 -24.49
C CYS A 4 -11.02 -10.82 -25.90
N GLY A 5 -9.89 -11.24 -26.46
CA GLY A 5 -9.44 -10.90 -27.83
C GLY A 5 -9.29 -9.40 -28.13
N LYS A 6 -9.54 -8.52 -27.14
CA LYS A 6 -9.45 -7.06 -27.25
C LYS A 6 -8.03 -6.61 -26.95
N LYS A 7 -7.67 -5.44 -27.46
CA LYS A 7 -6.35 -4.82 -27.28
C LYS A 7 -5.99 -4.76 -25.79
N LEU A 8 -4.97 -5.52 -25.40
CA LEU A 8 -4.38 -5.41 -24.07
C LEU A 8 -3.67 -4.06 -23.97
N CYS A 9 -3.97 -3.31 -22.91
CA CYS A 9 -3.27 -2.09 -22.59
C CYS A 9 -2.29 -2.39 -21.46
N SER A 10 -0.99 -2.31 -21.75
CA SER A 10 0.04 -2.41 -20.71
C SER A 10 0.09 -1.10 -19.92
N LEU A 11 -0.17 -1.18 -18.62
CA LEU A 11 -0.15 -0.04 -17.71
C LEU A 11 0.97 -0.23 -16.68
N LYS A 12 1.86 0.75 -16.58
CA LYS A 12 2.90 0.77 -15.56
C LYS A 12 2.37 1.47 -14.31
N VAL A 13 2.40 0.79 -13.17
CA VAL A 13 1.90 1.30 -11.89
C VAL A 13 3.02 1.25 -10.86
N LEU A 14 3.26 2.38 -10.19
CA LEU A 14 4.15 2.43 -9.05
C LEU A 14 3.40 1.93 -7.82
N CYS A 15 3.94 0.92 -7.15
CA CYS A 15 3.34 0.29 -5.98
C CYS A 15 4.13 0.66 -4.73
N ILE A 16 3.45 1.25 -3.76
CA ILE A 16 4.01 1.64 -2.48
C ILE A 16 3.60 0.60 -1.43
N SER A 17 4.58 -0.04 -0.81
CA SER A 17 4.39 -0.92 0.34
C SER A 17 5.25 -0.43 1.52
N MET A 18 5.03 -0.97 2.71
CA MET A 18 5.84 -0.62 3.88
C MET A 18 7.33 -0.92 3.69
N GLU A 19 7.65 -2.01 2.99
CA GLU A 19 9.01 -2.53 2.87
C GLU A 19 9.71 -2.03 1.59
N GLN A 20 8.95 -1.76 0.53
CA GLN A 20 9.51 -1.50 -0.79
C GLN A 20 8.61 -0.69 -1.71
N LEU A 21 9.27 -0.03 -2.67
CA LEU A 21 8.67 0.74 -3.76
C LEU A 21 9.01 0.06 -5.09
N GLU A 22 8.00 -0.48 -5.78
CA GLU A 22 8.22 -1.29 -6.98
C GLU A 22 7.34 -0.83 -8.15
N ASN A 23 7.83 -1.02 -9.38
CA ASN A 23 7.02 -0.76 -10.57
C ASN A 23 6.48 -2.09 -11.11
N ILE A 24 5.17 -2.24 -11.14
CA ILE A 24 4.52 -3.39 -11.77
C ILE A 24 3.96 -3.00 -13.14
N VAL A 25 3.93 -3.95 -14.06
CA VAL A 25 3.28 -3.79 -15.37
C VAL A 25 2.04 -4.66 -15.36
N LEU A 26 0.88 -4.02 -15.53
CA LEU A 26 -0.42 -4.67 -15.57
C LEU A 26 -0.90 -4.76 -17.01
N GLU A 27 -1.46 -5.91 -17.35
CA GLU A 27 -2.13 -6.12 -18.62
C GLU A 27 -3.63 -5.88 -18.45
N VAL A 28 -4.08 -4.71 -18.84
CA VAL A 28 -5.45 -4.24 -18.58
C VAL A 28 -6.35 -4.52 -19.78
N CYS A 29 -7.55 -5.02 -19.51
CA CYS A 29 -8.61 -5.15 -20.50
C CYS A 29 -9.96 -4.77 -19.89
N LEU A 30 -11.01 -4.59 -20.72
CA LEU A 30 -12.36 -4.28 -20.23
C LEU A 30 -12.93 -5.36 -19.29
N CYS A 31 -12.48 -6.61 -19.43
CA CYS A 31 -12.93 -7.73 -18.59
C CYS A 31 -12.16 -7.83 -17.27
N ARG A 32 -10.95 -7.27 -17.20
CA ARG A 32 -10.09 -7.29 -16.02
C ARG A 32 -9.41 -5.92 -15.88
N THR A 33 -10.13 -5.01 -15.22
CA THR A 33 -9.69 -3.62 -15.02
C THR A 33 -8.49 -3.55 -14.09
N ALA A 34 -7.71 -2.47 -14.19
CA ALA A 34 -6.52 -2.29 -13.37
C ALA A 34 -6.85 -2.34 -11.88
N GLY A 35 -7.98 -1.77 -11.47
CA GLY A 35 -8.44 -1.81 -10.08
C GLY A 35 -8.65 -3.22 -9.55
N ILE A 36 -9.30 -4.12 -10.30
CA ILE A 36 -9.51 -5.51 -9.85
C ILE A 36 -8.17 -6.23 -9.68
N GLN A 37 -7.26 -6.07 -10.65
CA GLN A 37 -5.94 -6.71 -10.59
C GLN A 37 -5.10 -6.22 -9.41
N LEU A 38 -5.15 -4.91 -9.14
CA LEU A 38 -4.43 -4.31 -8.02
C LEU A 38 -4.97 -4.79 -6.68
N ILE A 39 -6.30 -4.83 -6.52
CA ILE A 39 -6.92 -5.28 -5.28
C ILE A 39 -6.64 -6.77 -5.02
N GLU A 40 -6.64 -7.62 -6.05
CA GLU A 40 -6.22 -9.03 -5.93
C GLU A 40 -4.76 -9.16 -5.47
N CYS A 41 -3.90 -8.19 -5.79
CA CYS A 41 -2.53 -8.11 -5.33
C CYS A 41 -2.37 -7.41 -3.96
N GLY A 42 -3.48 -7.07 -3.27
CA GLY A 42 -3.44 -6.35 -2.00
C GLY A 42 -3.07 -4.87 -2.12
N LEU A 43 -3.24 -4.27 -3.31
CA LEU A 43 -2.89 -2.90 -3.63
C LEU A 43 -4.16 -2.09 -3.96
N PHE A 44 -4.30 -0.92 -3.35
CA PHE A 44 -5.36 0.02 -3.64
C PHE A 44 -4.92 1.02 -4.71
N PRO A 45 -5.62 1.11 -5.86
CA PRO A 45 -5.29 2.08 -6.91
C PRO A 45 -5.57 3.52 -6.48
N CYS A 46 -4.71 4.46 -6.86
CA CYS A 46 -4.96 5.89 -6.67
C CYS A 46 -5.95 6.48 -7.70
N ALA A 47 -6.29 5.75 -8.77
CA ALA A 47 -7.29 6.17 -9.74
C ALA A 47 -8.05 4.95 -10.32
N PRO A 48 -9.36 5.07 -10.60
CA PRO A 48 -10.19 3.93 -11.01
C PRO A 48 -9.94 3.43 -12.44
N LEU A 49 -9.61 4.33 -13.38
CA LEU A 49 -9.40 3.97 -14.80
C LEU A 49 -7.92 3.74 -15.15
N CYS A 50 -7.05 4.68 -14.77
CA CYS A 50 -5.64 4.69 -15.16
C CYS A 50 -4.78 5.01 -13.94
N PRO A 51 -4.58 4.07 -13.00
CA PRO A 51 -3.72 4.30 -11.85
C PRO A 51 -2.26 4.42 -12.30
N SER A 52 -1.63 5.55 -12.00
CA SER A 52 -0.16 5.68 -12.04
C SER A 52 0.49 5.16 -10.76
N LEU A 53 -0.28 5.11 -9.68
CA LEU A 53 0.15 4.77 -8.33
C LEU A 53 -0.87 3.83 -7.68
N ALA A 54 -0.37 2.90 -6.88
CA ALA A 54 -1.16 2.05 -6.00
C ALA A 54 -0.45 1.90 -4.65
N VAL A 55 -1.20 1.77 -3.58
CA VAL A 55 -0.70 1.68 -2.20
C VAL A 55 -1.16 0.36 -1.58
N SER A 56 -0.28 -0.34 -0.87
CA SER A 56 -0.65 -1.57 -0.16
C SER A 56 -1.80 -1.33 0.84
N LEU A 57 -2.77 -2.25 0.85
CA LEU A 57 -3.90 -2.22 1.78
C LEU A 57 -3.43 -2.24 3.25
N ASP A 58 -2.38 -3.00 3.55
CA ASP A 58 -1.72 -3.01 4.86
C ASP A 58 -1.25 -1.63 5.29
N MET A 59 -0.65 -0.88 4.36
CA MET A 59 -0.17 0.47 4.62
C MET A 59 -1.33 1.43 4.89
N LEU A 60 -2.45 1.27 4.18
CA LEU A 60 -3.65 2.05 4.42
C LEU A 60 -4.31 1.72 5.76
N GLU A 61 -4.35 0.44 6.15
CA GLU A 61 -4.85 0.00 7.46
C GLU A 61 -4.01 0.57 8.61
N PHE A 62 -2.69 0.59 8.44
CA PHE A 62 -1.79 1.26 9.38
C PHE A 62 -2.09 2.73 9.52
N VAL A 63 -2.19 3.45 8.40
CA VAL A 63 -2.45 4.88 8.40
C VAL A 63 -3.81 5.17 9.04
N ALA A 64 -4.84 4.37 8.75
CA ALA A 64 -6.14 4.48 9.40
C ALA A 64 -6.05 4.25 10.92
N SER A 65 -5.34 3.21 11.36
CA SER A 65 -5.10 2.92 12.78
C SER A 65 -4.30 4.02 13.46
N LEU A 66 -3.32 4.62 12.78
CA LEU A 66 -2.58 5.77 13.26
C LEU A 66 -3.51 6.98 13.44
N PHE A 67 -4.32 7.31 12.44
CA PHE A 67 -5.25 8.45 12.51
C PHE A 67 -6.24 8.31 13.68
N LEU A 68 -6.74 7.10 13.93
CA LEU A 68 -7.65 6.82 15.04
C LEU A 68 -6.97 6.98 16.41
N ASN A 69 -5.67 6.69 16.51
CA ASN A 69 -4.89 6.79 17.75
C ASN A 69 -4.12 8.12 17.87
N MET A 70 -4.21 9.01 16.87
CA MET A 70 -3.58 10.33 16.81
C MET A 70 -4.33 11.36 17.67
N ALA A 71 -4.62 11.02 18.93
CA ALA A 71 -4.89 12.03 19.94
C ALA A 71 -3.68 13.02 19.99
N PRO A 72 -3.84 14.29 20.46
CA PRO A 72 -2.88 15.39 20.26
C PRO A 72 -1.61 15.28 21.13
N ASN A 73 -1.13 14.07 21.37
CA ASN A 73 -0.04 13.72 22.25
C ASN A 73 0.98 12.93 21.44
N GLU A 74 2.03 13.63 21.02
CA GLU A 74 3.20 13.15 20.26
C GLU A 74 3.75 11.78 20.73
N ARG A 75 3.62 11.47 22.02
CA ARG A 75 4.08 10.21 22.63
C ARG A 75 3.21 8.99 22.29
N ALA A 76 1.91 9.16 22.05
CA ALA A 76 1.01 8.07 21.69
C ALA A 76 1.25 7.58 20.25
N TRP A 77 1.66 8.49 19.36
CA TRP A 77 2.04 8.18 17.99
C TRP A 77 3.25 7.25 17.93
N GLY A 78 4.35 7.61 18.61
CA GLY A 78 5.57 6.80 18.62
C GLY A 78 5.34 5.39 19.16
N ALA A 79 4.53 5.24 20.21
CA ALA A 79 4.17 3.93 20.76
C ALA A 79 3.37 3.07 19.76
N THR A 80 2.40 3.65 19.05
CA THR A 80 1.56 2.93 18.06
C THR A 80 2.38 2.46 16.86
N VAL A 81 3.29 3.30 16.37
CA VAL A 81 4.20 2.95 15.26
C VAL A 81 5.13 1.80 15.66
N VAL A 82 5.73 1.87 16.86
CA VAL A 82 6.62 0.82 17.37
C VAL A 82 5.86 -0.50 17.57
N GLU A 83 4.65 -0.45 18.12
CA GLU A 83 3.82 -1.65 18.33
C GLU A 83 3.44 -2.31 16.98
N TYR A 84 3.06 -1.51 15.98
CA TYR A 84 2.74 -1.99 14.64
C TYR A 84 3.94 -2.62 13.93
N LEU A 85 5.10 -1.97 14.01
CA LEU A 85 6.34 -2.48 13.40
C LEU A 85 6.83 -3.73 14.12
N ARG A 86 6.72 -3.79 15.45
CA ARG A 86 7.01 -4.99 16.26
C ARG A 86 6.12 -6.16 15.86
N ALA A 87 4.82 -5.94 15.65
CA ALA A 87 3.89 -6.98 15.20
C ALA A 87 4.27 -7.60 13.84
N ARG A 88 5.05 -6.89 13.02
CA ARG A 88 5.56 -7.34 11.71
C ARG A 88 7.01 -7.84 11.77
N GLY A 89 7.58 -7.99 12.97
CA GLY A 89 8.93 -8.53 13.17
C GLY A 89 10.05 -7.50 13.10
N HIS A 90 9.73 -6.21 13.08
CA HIS A 90 10.72 -5.13 13.15
C HIS A 90 10.89 -4.69 14.62
N GLU A 91 12.03 -5.02 15.23
CA GLU A 91 12.38 -4.55 16.56
C GLU A 91 13.03 -3.16 16.51
N PHE A 92 12.44 -2.21 17.25
CA PHE A 92 13.06 -0.92 17.54
C PHE A 92 13.47 -0.90 19.01
N ALA A 93 14.76 -0.72 19.29
CA ALA A 93 15.24 -0.43 20.63
C ALA A 93 14.74 0.97 21.02
N MET A 94 13.81 1.04 21.98
CA MET A 94 13.28 2.29 22.53
C MET A 94 14.35 2.97 23.41
N GLY A 95 15.44 3.42 22.79
CA GLY A 95 16.61 4.00 23.44
C GLY A 95 17.46 4.90 22.53
N ASP A 96 17.35 4.78 21.21
CA ASP A 96 18.06 5.67 20.30
C ASP A 96 17.30 6.99 20.13
N SER A 97 17.54 7.89 21.08
CA SER A 97 17.33 9.32 20.89
C SER A 97 18.05 9.73 19.61
N PHE A 98 17.32 10.30 18.65
CA PHE A 98 17.90 10.97 17.49
C PHE A 98 18.96 11.96 18.02
N ARG A 99 20.23 11.68 17.74
CA ARG A 99 21.40 12.49 18.13
C ARG A 99 22.11 12.94 16.88
#